data_AF-A0A8T0DX28-F1
#
_entry.id   AF-A0A8T0DX28-F1
#
_cell.length_a   1.000
_cell.length_b   1.000
_cell.length_c   1.000
_cell.angle_alpha   90.00
_cell.angle_beta   90.00
_cell.angle_gamma   90.00
#
_symmetry.space_group_name_H-M   'P 1'
#
loop_
_entity.id
_entity.type
_entity.pdbx_description
1 polymer ?
#
loop_
_entity_poly.entity_id
_entity_poly.type
_entity_poly.pdbx_seq_one_letter_code
_entity_poly.pdbx_strand_id
1 'polypeptide(L)'
;MMLRASFLFITVAFHFPQGSGIPVISGICEPRSHSHPDFPKCPSKVCRQHIDCWVSYGPPQSCVCDPNLCGPVCLPETAKCQPPGSPQNGTVTFNGSEVGDAAEYSCAPGLVVRGPRNRHCLATLSWSGEEPSCTNQTNGKL
;
A
#
# COMPACT_ATOMS: atom_id res chain seq x y z
N MET A 1 42.53 36.60 -34.51
CA MET A 1 43.25 35.98 -33.37
C MET A 1 42.45 34.75 -32.96
N MET A 2 42.78 33.59 -33.54
CA MET A 2 42.12 32.32 -33.19
C MET A 2 42.86 31.75 -31.97
N LEU A 3 42.19 31.68 -30.82
CA LEU A 3 42.71 30.95 -29.67
C LEU A 3 42.55 29.45 -29.95
N ARG A 4 43.66 28.77 -30.27
CA ARG A 4 43.74 27.32 -30.23
C ARG A 4 43.62 26.85 -28.78
N ALA A 5 42.46 26.30 -28.40
CA ALA A 5 42.34 25.53 -27.17
C ALA A 5 42.64 24.06 -27.49
N SER A 6 43.84 23.62 -27.13
CA SER A 6 44.22 22.21 -27.16
C SER A 6 43.56 21.50 -25.99
N PHE A 7 42.42 20.85 -26.21
CA PHE A 7 41.83 19.96 -25.22
C PHE A 7 42.52 18.59 -25.30
N LEU A 8 43.34 18.28 -24.29
CA LEU A 8 43.78 16.90 -24.06
C LEU A 8 42.55 16.06 -23.69
N PHE A 9 42.22 15.07 -24.52
CA PHE A 9 41.22 14.06 -24.21
C PHE A 9 41.75 13.10 -23.13
N ILE A 10 41.50 13.41 -21.86
CA ILE A 10 41.58 12.40 -20.80
C ILE A 10 40.22 11.69 -20.79
N THR A 11 40.12 10.54 -21.44
CA THR A 11 38.96 9.66 -21.35
C THR A 11 38.88 9.09 -19.93
N VAL A 12 38.14 9.76 -19.05
CA VAL A 12 37.71 9.16 -17.79
C VAL A 12 36.65 8.13 -18.14
N ALA A 13 37.01 6.85 -18.07
CA ALA A 13 36.08 5.74 -18.22
C ALA A 13 35.11 5.73 -17.03
N PHE A 14 33.95 6.37 -17.20
CA PHE A 14 32.83 6.20 -16.27
C PHE A 14 32.30 4.78 -16.45
N HIS A 15 32.65 3.91 -15.52
CA HIS A 15 32.06 2.58 -15.40
C HIS A 15 30.60 2.78 -14.96
N PHE A 16 29.67 2.79 -15.91
CA PHE A 16 28.24 2.71 -15.60
C PHE A 16 27.97 1.29 -15.09
N PRO A 17 27.59 1.10 -13.81
CA PRO A 17 27.11 -0.20 -13.39
C PRO A 17 25.78 -0.43 -14.11
N GLN A 18 25.77 -1.41 -15.02
CA GLN A 18 24.55 -1.93 -15.62
C GLN A 18 23.74 -2.65 -14.54
N GLY A 19 22.94 -1.88 -13.81
CA GLY A 19 21.84 -2.36 -13.01
C GLY A 19 20.61 -1.56 -13.41
N SER A 20 19.82 -2.09 -14.33
CA SER A 20 18.52 -1.54 -14.72
C SER A 20 17.49 -1.76 -13.60
N GLY A 21 17.71 -1.10 -12.46
CA GLY A 21 16.65 -0.79 -11.51
C GLY A 21 16.22 0.63 -11.82
N ILE A 22 15.09 0.80 -12.51
CA ILE A 22 14.43 2.10 -12.57
C ILE A 22 14.25 2.55 -11.11
N PRO A 23 14.75 3.72 -10.70
CA PRO A 23 14.44 4.22 -9.37
C PRO A 23 12.91 4.32 -9.31
N VAL A 24 12.27 3.51 -8.47
CA VAL A 24 10.86 3.66 -8.17
C VAL A 24 10.74 5.06 -7.62
N ILE A 25 10.18 5.98 -8.41
CA ILE A 25 9.87 7.32 -7.95
C ILE A 25 8.85 7.12 -6.83
N SER A 26 9.34 7.14 -5.59
CA SER A 26 8.52 7.08 -4.38
C SER A 26 7.58 8.28 -4.39
N GLY A 27 6.40 8.12 -5.00
CA GLY A 27 5.46 9.23 -5.20
C GLY A 27 4.35 8.95 -6.21
N ILE A 28 4.38 7.84 -6.96
CA ILE A 28 3.27 7.46 -7.82
C ILE A 28 2.53 6.28 -7.17
N CYS A 29 1.23 6.47 -7.00
CA CYS A 29 0.31 5.48 -6.45
C CYS A 29 -0.32 4.74 -7.63
N GLU A 30 0.35 3.72 -8.18
CA GLU A 30 -0.29 2.85 -9.18
C GLU A 30 -1.12 1.75 -8.50
N PRO A 31 -2.33 1.44 -9.02
CA PRO A 31 -3.15 0.36 -8.48
C PRO A 31 -2.48 -1.00 -8.67
N ARG A 32 -2.63 -1.91 -7.69
CA ARG A 32 -2.21 -3.31 -7.80
C ARG A 32 -3.23 -4.11 -8.60
N SER A 33 -3.18 -3.92 -9.93
CA SER A 33 -3.85 -4.71 -10.97
C SER A 33 -5.39 -4.70 -10.98
N HIS A 34 -5.96 -4.34 -12.14
CA HIS A 34 -7.40 -4.42 -12.42
C HIS A 34 -7.93 -5.87 -12.46
N SER A 35 -7.03 -6.87 -12.44
CA SER A 35 -7.37 -8.30 -12.46
C SER A 35 -7.66 -8.89 -11.07
N HIS A 36 -7.52 -8.11 -9.99
CA HIS A 36 -7.78 -8.61 -8.64
C HIS A 36 -9.29 -8.81 -8.42
N PRO A 37 -9.76 -9.92 -7.80
CA PRO A 37 -11.19 -10.19 -7.60
C PRO A 37 -11.94 -9.11 -6.81
N ASP A 38 -11.23 -8.42 -5.91
CA ASP A 38 -11.79 -7.32 -5.12
C ASP A 38 -11.68 -5.95 -5.79
N PHE A 39 -11.01 -5.82 -6.94
CA PHE A 39 -10.92 -4.56 -7.67
C PHE A 39 -12.29 -3.92 -7.98
N PRO A 40 -13.36 -4.67 -8.33
CA PRO A 40 -14.70 -4.11 -8.51
C PRO A 40 -15.32 -3.47 -7.26
N LYS A 41 -14.77 -3.72 -6.06
CA LYS A 41 -15.23 -3.10 -4.81
C LYS A 41 -14.60 -1.72 -4.58
N CYS A 42 -13.63 -1.33 -5.40
CA CYS A 42 -12.98 -0.03 -5.29
C CYS A 42 -13.96 1.11 -5.60
N PRO A 43 -13.80 2.27 -4.95
CA PRO A 43 -14.54 3.47 -5.32
C PRO A 43 -14.32 3.81 -6.79
N SER A 44 -15.40 4.10 -7.51
CA SER A 44 -15.34 4.36 -8.96
C SER A 44 -14.77 5.73 -9.32
N LYS A 45 -14.84 6.71 -8.40
CA LYS A 45 -14.30 8.05 -8.60
C LYS A 45 -12.80 8.06 -8.31
N VAL A 46 -12.00 7.99 -9.37
CA VAL A 46 -10.53 8.07 -9.35
C VAL A 46 -10.10 9.53 -9.32
N CYS A 47 -8.96 9.81 -8.69
CA CYS A 47 -8.39 11.15 -8.62
C CYS A 47 -6.89 11.16 -8.91
N ARG A 48 -6.37 12.33 -9.27
CA ARG A 48 -4.94 12.63 -9.28
C ARG A 48 -4.59 13.73 -8.28
N GLN A 49 -5.54 14.63 -8.00
CA GLN A 49 -5.40 15.74 -7.05
C GLN A 49 -6.69 15.91 -6.23
N HIS A 50 -6.61 16.59 -5.08
CA HIS A 50 -7.77 16.79 -4.21
C HIS A 50 -8.96 17.49 -4.92
N ILE A 51 -8.69 18.37 -5.88
CA ILE A 51 -9.73 19.09 -6.62
C ILE A 51 -10.63 18.15 -7.45
N ASP A 52 -10.13 16.98 -7.86
CA ASP A 52 -10.92 15.98 -8.60
C ASP A 52 -12.06 15.40 -7.72
N CYS A 53 -11.88 15.43 -6.40
CA CYS A 53 -12.84 14.89 -5.45
C CYS A 53 -13.94 15.88 -5.06
N TRP A 54 -13.87 17.13 -5.53
CA TRP A 54 -14.87 18.15 -5.23
C TRP A 54 -16.30 17.71 -5.62
N VAL A 55 -17.26 18.10 -4.79
CA VAL A 55 -18.70 17.87 -4.97
C VAL A 55 -19.46 19.16 -4.63
N SER A 56 -20.39 19.59 -5.49
CA SER A 56 -21.18 20.82 -5.27
C SER A 56 -22.15 20.70 -4.09
N TYR A 57 -22.73 19.51 -3.92
CA TYR A 57 -23.67 19.17 -2.86
C TYR A 57 -23.29 17.79 -2.33
N GLY A 58 -22.60 17.74 -1.19
CA GLY A 58 -22.14 16.50 -0.59
C GLY A 58 -21.12 16.73 0.54
N PRO A 59 -20.77 15.67 1.28
CA PRO A 59 -19.72 15.73 2.29
C PRO A 59 -18.35 15.99 1.65
N PRO A 60 -17.40 16.60 2.40
CA PRO A 60 -16.05 16.80 1.91
C PRO A 60 -15.36 15.45 1.65
N GLN A 61 -14.64 15.39 0.53
CA GLN A 61 -13.88 14.22 0.09
C GLN A 61 -12.42 14.61 -0.14
N SER A 62 -11.53 13.66 0.12
CA SER A 62 -10.10 13.79 -0.14
C SER A 62 -9.65 12.75 -1.16
N CYS A 63 -8.57 13.06 -1.88
CA CYS A 63 -7.92 12.09 -2.75
C CYS A 63 -6.98 11.22 -1.91
N VAL A 64 -7.31 9.95 -1.80
CA VAL A 64 -6.62 8.98 -0.94
C VAL A 64 -5.95 7.92 -1.81
N CYS A 65 -4.73 7.55 -1.45
CA CYS A 65 -3.98 6.49 -2.13
C CYS A 65 -4.15 5.17 -1.38
N ASP A 66 -4.73 4.17 -2.04
CA ASP A 66 -4.63 2.78 -1.62
C ASP A 66 -3.55 2.06 -2.46
N PRO A 67 -2.30 1.94 -1.96
CA PRO A 67 -1.21 1.31 -2.70
C PRO A 67 -1.36 -0.22 -2.78
N ASN A 68 -2.30 -0.81 -2.04
CA ASN A 68 -2.43 -2.25 -1.92
C ASN A 68 -3.47 -2.84 -2.88
N LEU A 69 -4.48 -2.05 -3.29
CA LEU A 69 -5.52 -2.50 -4.21
C LEU A 69 -5.97 -1.42 -5.22
N CYS A 70 -6.63 -0.35 -4.74
CA CYS A 70 -7.42 0.52 -5.61
C CYS A 70 -6.67 1.65 -6.32
N GLY A 71 -5.45 2.00 -5.87
CA GLY A 71 -4.76 3.20 -6.34
C GLY A 71 -5.41 4.48 -5.80
N PRO A 72 -5.37 5.61 -6.54
CA PRO A 72 -5.85 6.90 -6.05
C PRO A 72 -7.36 7.06 -6.27
N VAL A 73 -8.10 7.23 -5.18
CA VAL A 73 -9.56 7.31 -5.19
C VAL A 73 -10.10 8.43 -4.31
N CYS A 74 -11.29 8.93 -4.63
CA CYS A 74 -12.00 9.90 -3.80
C CYS A 74 -12.77 9.19 -2.69
N LEU A 75 -12.44 9.53 -1.45
CA LEU A 75 -13.12 9.03 -0.26
C LEU A 75 -13.57 10.17 0.64
N PRO A 76 -14.68 10.02 1.40
CA PRO A 76 -15.01 10.95 2.47
C PRO A 76 -13.85 11.13 3.44
N GLU A 77 -13.67 12.33 4.00
CA GLU A 77 -12.60 12.58 4.99
C GLU A 77 -12.78 11.75 6.28
N THR A 78 -13.99 11.24 6.52
CA THR A 78 -14.32 10.35 7.64
C THR A 78 -14.10 8.87 7.32
N ALA A 79 -13.66 8.53 6.11
CA ALA A 79 -13.51 7.16 5.65
C ALA A 79 -12.35 6.48 6.38
N LYS A 80 -12.68 5.50 7.22
CA LYS A 80 -11.74 4.68 7.99
C LYS A 80 -12.22 3.24 8.02
N CYS A 81 -11.30 2.29 8.08
CA CYS A 81 -11.62 0.91 8.41
C CYS A 81 -12.17 0.82 9.83
N GLN A 82 -12.97 -0.21 10.08
CA GLN A 82 -13.29 -0.58 11.46
C GLN A 82 -12.01 -1.01 12.20
N PRO A 83 -11.89 -0.72 13.51
CA PRO A 83 -10.76 -1.22 14.30
C PRO A 83 -10.58 -2.73 14.10
N PRO A 84 -9.35 -3.21 13.84
CA PRO A 84 -9.14 -4.63 13.57
C PRO A 84 -9.46 -5.45 14.82
N GLY A 85 -10.15 -6.58 14.61
CA GLY A 85 -10.46 -7.53 15.68
C GLY A 85 -9.20 -8.21 16.21
N SER A 86 -9.16 -8.45 17.52
CA SER A 86 -8.13 -9.30 18.13
C SER A 86 -8.46 -10.77 17.90
N PRO A 87 -7.53 -11.59 17.39
CA PRO A 87 -7.76 -13.02 17.23
C PRO A 87 -7.86 -13.70 18.59
N GLN A 88 -8.62 -14.77 18.67
CA GLN A 88 -8.65 -15.60 19.87
C GLN A 88 -7.23 -16.13 20.17
N ASN A 89 -6.79 -16.02 21.43
CA ASN A 89 -5.45 -16.39 21.87
C ASN A 89 -4.32 -15.66 21.13
N GLY A 90 -4.58 -14.42 20.71
CA GLY A 90 -3.58 -13.54 20.15
C GLY A 90 -3.92 -12.07 20.40
N THR A 91 -3.14 -11.21 19.76
CA THR A 91 -3.22 -9.76 19.89
C THR A 91 -3.02 -9.12 18.53
N VAL A 92 -3.55 -7.92 18.36
CA VAL A 92 -3.32 -7.07 17.19
C VAL A 92 -2.75 -5.73 17.63
N THR A 93 -1.74 -5.24 16.90
CA THR A 93 -1.17 -3.91 17.07
C THR A 93 -1.31 -3.15 15.75
N PHE A 94 -1.80 -1.91 15.79
CA PHE A 94 -2.04 -1.12 14.58
C PHE A 94 -1.72 0.36 14.82
N ASN A 95 -1.32 1.06 13.76
CA ASN A 95 -0.94 2.48 13.82
C ASN A 95 -2.12 3.44 13.58
N GLY A 96 -3.28 2.91 13.22
CA GLY A 96 -4.50 3.66 12.95
C GLY A 96 -5.51 2.82 12.16
N SER A 97 -6.52 3.47 11.60
CA SER A 97 -7.52 2.81 10.75
C SER A 97 -7.83 3.59 9.48
N GLU A 98 -6.98 4.55 9.10
CA GLU A 98 -7.07 5.26 7.83
C GLU A 98 -6.53 4.38 6.69
N VAL A 99 -6.94 4.65 5.46
CA VAL A 99 -6.48 3.88 4.30
C VAL A 99 -4.96 3.95 4.19
N GLY A 100 -4.32 2.78 4.06
CA GLY A 100 -2.87 2.64 4.08
C GLY A 100 -2.29 2.28 5.45
N ASP A 101 -3.01 2.50 6.55
CA ASP A 101 -2.59 2.06 7.89
C ASP A 101 -2.45 0.54 7.95
N ALA A 102 -1.60 0.06 8.85
CA ALA A 102 -1.23 -1.33 8.99
C ALA A 102 -1.60 -1.88 10.37
N ALA A 103 -2.04 -3.13 10.37
CA ALA A 103 -2.29 -3.95 11.54
C ALA A 103 -1.42 -5.20 11.49
N GLU A 104 -0.70 -5.47 12.57
CA GLU A 104 0.14 -6.64 12.76
C GLU A 104 -0.45 -7.55 13.84
N TYR A 105 -0.49 -8.85 13.53
CA TYR A 105 -1.09 -9.88 14.37
C TYR A 105 -0.01 -10.78 14.97
N SER A 106 -0.17 -11.06 16.27
CA SER A 106 0.67 -11.99 17.01
C SER A 106 -0.18 -12.97 17.82
N CYS A 107 0.35 -14.17 18.05
CA CYS A 107 -0.33 -15.19 18.84
C CYS A 107 0.39 -15.40 20.18
N ALA A 108 -0.34 -15.92 21.16
CA ALA A 108 0.23 -16.37 22.41
C ALA A 108 1.32 -17.44 22.20
N PRO A 109 2.27 -17.61 23.15
CA PRO A 109 3.32 -18.61 23.03
C PRO A 109 2.79 -20.02 22.70
N GLY A 110 3.43 -20.71 21.76
CA GLY A 110 3.04 -22.05 21.30
C GLY A 110 2.02 -22.07 20.16
N LEU A 111 1.43 -20.92 19.80
CA LEU A 111 0.49 -20.78 18.67
C LEU A 111 1.15 -20.07 17.49
N VAL A 112 0.56 -20.26 16.30
CA VAL A 112 1.01 -19.64 15.04
C VAL A 112 -0.17 -18.96 14.35
N VAL A 113 0.13 -17.77 13.79
CA VAL A 113 -0.80 -17.01 12.96
C VAL A 113 -1.08 -17.77 11.66
N ARG A 114 -2.34 -18.03 11.37
CA ARG A 114 -2.85 -18.54 10.09
C ARG A 114 -3.57 -17.42 9.36
N GLY A 115 -3.23 -17.24 8.10
CA GLY A 115 -3.65 -16.08 7.32
C GLY A 115 -2.60 -14.96 7.32
N PRO A 116 -2.95 -13.75 6.87
CA PRO A 116 -2.01 -12.65 6.72
C PRO A 116 -1.58 -12.10 8.09
N ARG A 117 -0.29 -12.18 8.41
CA ARG A 117 0.25 -11.58 9.64
C ARG A 117 0.07 -10.07 9.68
N ASN A 118 0.22 -9.41 8.53
CA ASN A 118 0.06 -7.97 8.39
C ASN A 118 -1.10 -7.70 7.44
N ARG A 119 -1.99 -6.79 7.84
CA ARG A 119 -3.13 -6.33 7.04
C ARG A 119 -3.06 -4.82 6.90
N HIS A 120 -3.54 -4.30 5.78
CA HIS A 120 -3.62 -2.86 5.52
C HIS A 120 -5.07 -2.43 5.34
N CYS A 121 -5.42 -1.24 5.80
CA CYS A 121 -6.73 -0.67 5.52
C CYS A 121 -6.81 -0.28 4.04
N LEU A 122 -7.76 -0.85 3.30
CA LEU A 122 -7.94 -0.61 1.87
C LEU A 122 -8.97 0.50 1.62
N ALA A 123 -8.98 1.06 0.41
CA ALA A 123 -10.00 2.03 -0.01
C ALA A 123 -11.41 1.44 -0.10
N THR A 124 -11.54 0.12 -0.01
CA THR A 124 -12.81 -0.60 0.18
C THR A 124 -13.33 -0.52 1.63
N LEU A 125 -12.63 0.22 2.50
CA LEU A 125 -12.89 0.38 3.94
C LEU A 125 -12.86 -0.95 4.70
N SER A 126 -12.09 -1.89 4.17
CA SER A 126 -11.87 -3.22 4.75
C SER A 126 -10.37 -3.47 4.88
N TRP A 127 -10.00 -4.23 5.91
CA TRP A 127 -8.62 -4.70 6.05
C TRP A 127 -8.29 -5.75 4.99
N SER A 128 -7.11 -5.64 4.38
CA SER A 128 -6.65 -6.51 3.32
C SER A 128 -6.59 -7.98 3.77
N GLY A 129 -6.97 -8.89 2.87
CA GLY A 129 -6.94 -10.33 3.13
C GLY A 129 -7.90 -10.77 4.24
N GLU A 130 -7.88 -12.06 4.52
CA GLU A 130 -8.74 -12.68 5.52
C GLU A 130 -8.31 -12.34 6.95
N GLU A 131 -9.25 -12.41 7.89
CA GLU A 131 -8.93 -12.22 9.30
C GLU A 131 -8.05 -13.36 9.83
N PRO A 132 -6.92 -13.07 10.49
CA PRO A 132 -5.99 -14.12 10.89
C PRO A 132 -6.50 -14.85 12.13
N SER A 133 -6.11 -16.12 12.28
CA SER A 133 -6.43 -16.93 13.46
C SER A 133 -5.17 -17.50 14.10
N CYS A 134 -5.23 -17.78 15.40
CA CYS A 134 -4.15 -18.43 16.13
C CYS A 134 -4.43 -19.93 16.29
N THR A 135 -3.54 -20.76 15.78
CA THR A 135 -3.70 -22.23 15.82
C THR A 135 -2.42 -22.90 16.30
N ASN A 136 -2.56 -24.11 16.84
CA ASN A 136 -1.40 -24.94 17.14
C ASN A 136 -0.68 -25.34 15.84
N GLN A 137 0.63 -25.57 15.92
CA GLN A 137 1.44 -26.03 14.78
C GLN A 137 1.01 -27.40 14.23
N THR A 138 0.17 -28.15 14.95
CA THR A 138 -0.19 -29.55 14.67
C THR A 138 -1.41 -29.78 13.76
N ASN A 139 -2.18 -28.76 13.40
CA ASN A 139 -3.38 -28.93 12.56
C ASN A 139 -3.06 -29.03 11.05
N GLY A 140 -2.25 -30.00 10.65
CA GLY A 140 -1.91 -30.17 9.23
C GLY A 140 -1.13 -31.41 8.80
N LYS A 141 -0.96 -32.42 9.64
CA LYS A 141 -0.46 -33.74 9.18
C LYS A 141 -0.74 -34.84 10.20
N LEU A 142 -1.69 -35.71 9.88
CA LEU A 142 -1.77 -37.11 10.34
C LEU A 142 -1.86 -37.96 9.08
#